data_AF-A0ABD4JIN5-F1
#
_entry.id   AF-A0ABD4JIN5-F1
#
_cell.length_a   1.000
_cell.length_b   1.000
_cell.length_c   1.000
_cell.angle_alpha   90.00
_cell.angle_beta   90.00
_cell.angle_gamma   90.00
#
_symmetry.space_group_name_H-M   'P 1'
#
loop_
_entity.id
_entity.type
_entity.pdbx_description
1 polymer ?
#
loop_
_entity_poly.entity_id
_entity_poly.type
_entity_poly.pdbx_seq_one_letter_code
_entity_poly.pdbx_strand_id
1 'polypeptide(L)'
;MRKILLMLAFFATILSADIVQNQKVKRAINVLNDFIIENKDQNLLKDASAIAIFTDLTKGGAGVSVINGKGIFVAKNDDGQISSPFFVDFSGIELGATLGLSSVDLIIVYKNSRSYHKIFENNYRISLSTQATMINNASGGAITTNAPEFFAYARESSNSRGIYLGVGIQISHMGINRQDTIDYYDRIYDYEDIYNNSPKASKYTKKLQELARQSFKG
;
A
#
# COMPACT_ATOMS: atom_id res chain seq x y z
N MET A 1 -26.48 -27.03 23.96
CA MET A 1 -26.81 -26.32 22.69
C MET A 1 -26.25 -24.89 22.65
N ARG A 2 -26.46 -24.03 23.67
CA ARG A 2 -25.87 -22.67 23.73
C ARG A 2 -24.33 -22.61 23.59
N LYS A 3 -23.60 -23.56 24.19
CA LYS A 3 -22.13 -23.63 24.10
C LYS A 3 -21.61 -24.01 22.69
N ILE A 4 -22.39 -24.79 21.94
CA ILE A 4 -22.07 -25.20 20.56
C ILE A 4 -22.30 -24.03 19.60
N LEU A 5 -23.37 -23.25 19.82
CA LEU A 5 -23.67 -22.05 19.02
C LEU A 5 -22.61 -20.95 19.17
N LEU A 6 -22.09 -20.75 20.39
CA LEU A 6 -21.02 -19.79 20.67
C LEU A 6 -19.67 -20.20 20.04
N MET A 7 -19.37 -21.50 20.00
CA MET A 7 -18.14 -22.02 19.39
C MET A 7 -18.17 -21.94 17.85
N LEU A 8 -19.33 -22.15 17.23
CA LEU A 8 -19.55 -21.95 15.79
C LEU A 8 -19.44 -20.47 15.37
N ALA A 9 -19.94 -19.55 16.18
CA ALA A 9 -19.83 -18.11 15.91
C ALA A 9 -18.36 -17.62 15.96
N PHE A 10 -17.55 -18.17 16.87
CA PHE A 10 -16.13 -17.83 16.98
C PHE A 10 -15.28 -18.39 15.84
N PHE A 11 -15.65 -19.56 15.30
CA PHE A 11 -14.95 -20.15 14.14
C PHE A 11 -15.24 -19.38 12.83
N ALA A 12 -16.47 -18.86 12.69
CA ALA A 12 -16.86 -18.09 11.50
C ALA A 12 -16.12 -16.74 11.39
N THR A 13 -15.80 -16.10 12.52
CA THR A 13 -15.06 -14.83 12.52
C THR A 13 -13.60 -15.01 12.13
N ILE A 14 -12.93 -16.08 12.62
CA ILE A 14 -11.52 -16.35 12.33
C ILE A 14 -11.32 -16.67 10.84
N LEU A 15 -12.18 -17.52 10.27
CA LEU A 15 -12.09 -17.87 8.84
C LEU A 15 -12.33 -16.66 7.93
N SER A 16 -13.17 -15.72 8.37
CA SER A 16 -13.47 -14.50 7.59
C SER A 16 -12.32 -13.50 7.60
N ALA A 17 -11.61 -13.35 8.72
CA ALA A 17 -10.47 -12.44 8.84
C ALA A 17 -9.31 -12.87 7.94
N ASP A 18 -8.94 -14.15 7.97
CA ASP A 18 -7.87 -14.72 7.12
C ASP A 18 -8.19 -14.51 5.62
N ILE A 19 -9.44 -14.76 5.21
CA ILE A 19 -9.89 -14.52 3.83
C ILE A 19 -9.81 -13.04 3.45
N VAL A 20 -10.29 -12.14 4.32
CA VAL A 20 -10.30 -10.68 4.04
C VAL A 20 -8.88 -10.11 3.95
N GLN A 21 -8.00 -10.45 4.88
CA GLN A 21 -6.63 -9.92 4.87
C GLN A 21 -5.81 -10.50 3.70
N ASN A 22 -5.97 -11.79 3.37
CA ASN A 22 -5.35 -12.34 2.15
C ASN A 22 -5.90 -11.71 0.87
N GLN A 23 -7.18 -11.31 0.82
CA GLN A 23 -7.73 -10.57 -0.31
C GLN A 23 -7.08 -9.19 -0.47
N LYS A 24 -6.79 -8.47 0.61
CA LYS A 24 -6.05 -7.20 0.54
C LYS A 24 -4.65 -7.40 -0.02
N VAL A 25 -3.92 -8.42 0.43
CA VAL A 25 -2.60 -8.77 -0.14
C VAL A 25 -2.71 -9.13 -1.62
N LYS A 26 -3.75 -9.90 -2.01
CA LYS A 26 -4.01 -10.23 -3.42
C LYS A 26 -4.28 -8.99 -4.28
N ARG A 27 -5.05 -8.01 -3.79
CA ARG A 27 -5.29 -6.75 -4.50
C ARG A 27 -4.00 -5.95 -4.66
N ALA A 28 -3.18 -5.86 -3.61
CA ALA A 28 -1.88 -5.20 -3.68
C ALA A 28 -0.95 -5.87 -4.70
N ILE A 29 -0.95 -7.20 -4.81
CA ILE A 29 -0.21 -7.93 -5.86
C ILE A 29 -0.68 -7.52 -7.24
N ASN A 30 -1.99 -7.44 -7.47
CA ASN A 30 -2.53 -7.04 -8.78
C ASN A 30 -2.13 -5.61 -9.13
N VAL A 31 -2.31 -4.66 -8.21
CA VAL A 31 -1.92 -3.26 -8.41
C VAL A 31 -0.42 -3.12 -8.69
N LEU A 32 0.43 -3.84 -7.94
CA LEU A 32 1.88 -3.84 -8.19
C LEU A 32 2.21 -4.44 -9.56
N ASN A 33 1.58 -5.56 -9.92
CA ASN A 33 1.80 -6.22 -11.20
C ASN A 33 1.40 -5.32 -12.38
N ASP A 34 0.25 -4.66 -12.30
CA ASP A 34 -0.20 -3.72 -13.31
C ASP A 34 0.78 -2.55 -13.43
N PHE A 35 1.23 -1.99 -12.30
CA PHE A 35 2.23 -0.92 -12.30
C PHE A 35 3.55 -1.33 -12.95
N ILE A 36 4.03 -2.55 -12.69
CA ILE A 36 5.24 -3.11 -13.31
C ILE A 36 5.05 -3.22 -14.83
N ILE A 37 3.91 -3.73 -15.29
CA ILE A 37 3.61 -3.89 -16.71
C ILE A 37 3.53 -2.53 -17.42
N GLU A 38 2.82 -1.58 -16.83
CA GLU A 38 2.64 -0.22 -17.35
C GLU A 38 3.95 0.58 -17.43
N ASN A 39 4.88 0.32 -16.51
CA ASN A 39 6.11 1.10 -16.35
C ASN A 39 7.39 0.28 -16.59
N LYS A 40 7.28 -0.84 -17.32
CA LYS A 40 8.38 -1.78 -17.56
C LYS A 40 9.66 -1.13 -18.12
N ASP A 41 9.51 -0.08 -18.93
CA ASP A 41 10.62 0.57 -19.62
C ASP A 41 11.28 1.68 -18.77
N GLN A 42 10.70 2.02 -17.62
CA GLN A 42 11.14 3.15 -16.78
C GLN A 42 12.01 2.72 -15.59
N ASN A 43 12.17 1.42 -15.33
CA ASN A 43 12.96 0.88 -14.21
C ASN A 43 12.61 1.51 -12.84
N LEU A 44 11.36 1.91 -12.61
CA LEU A 44 10.95 2.70 -11.43
C LEU A 44 11.15 1.98 -10.09
N LEU A 45 11.22 0.65 -10.10
CA LEU A 45 11.41 -0.17 -8.91
C LEU A 45 12.86 -0.62 -8.71
N LYS A 46 13.74 -0.34 -9.67
CA LYS A 46 15.15 -0.67 -9.55
C LYS A 46 15.74 0.04 -8.33
N ASP A 47 16.48 -0.70 -7.54
CA ASP A 47 17.13 -0.24 -6.31
C ASP A 47 16.14 0.24 -5.21
N ALA A 48 14.85 -0.10 -5.33
CA ALA A 48 13.89 0.15 -4.28
C ALA A 48 14.31 -0.57 -2.98
N SER A 49 14.23 0.16 -1.87
CA SER A 49 14.46 -0.36 -0.52
C SER A 49 13.15 -0.75 0.16
N ALA A 50 12.02 -0.15 -0.23
CA ALA A 50 10.69 -0.58 0.20
C ALA A 50 9.60 -0.08 -0.76
N ILE A 51 8.40 -0.63 -0.63
CA ILE A 51 7.21 -0.20 -1.35
C ILE A 51 5.99 -0.23 -0.44
N ALA A 52 5.18 0.83 -0.49
CA ALA A 52 3.82 0.86 0.04
C ALA A 52 2.83 0.82 -1.13
N ILE A 53 1.84 -0.05 -1.05
CA ILE A 53 0.85 -0.29 -2.10
C ILE A 53 -0.53 -0.11 -1.47
N PHE A 54 -1.19 0.99 -1.80
CA PHE A 54 -2.55 1.30 -1.37
C PHE A 54 -3.53 1.00 -2.49
N THR A 55 -4.60 0.31 -2.15
CA THR A 55 -5.63 -0.11 -3.10
C THR A 55 -6.95 0.56 -2.76
N ASP A 56 -7.65 1.07 -3.76
CA ASP A 56 -8.99 1.66 -3.61
C ASP A 56 -9.04 2.81 -2.57
N LEU A 57 -8.02 3.69 -2.51
CA LEU A 57 -8.05 4.86 -1.63
C LEU A 57 -9.27 5.71 -1.96
N THR A 58 -10.12 5.96 -0.96
CA THR A 58 -11.32 6.76 -1.13
C THR A 58 -10.92 8.23 -1.12
N LYS A 59 -11.30 8.93 -2.18
CA LYS A 59 -11.13 10.36 -2.30
C LYS A 59 -12.50 11.03 -2.40
N GLY A 60 -12.69 12.09 -1.61
CA GLY A 60 -13.91 12.89 -1.65
C GLY A 60 -13.67 14.33 -1.25
N GLY A 61 -14.33 15.27 -1.94
CA GLY A 61 -14.32 16.68 -1.55
C GLY A 61 -14.77 17.63 -2.65
N ALA A 62 -14.67 18.92 -2.34
CA ALA A 62 -15.01 20.03 -3.22
C ALA A 62 -13.95 21.13 -3.02
N GLY A 63 -13.05 21.31 -4.00
CA GLY A 63 -11.89 22.22 -3.89
C GLY A 63 -10.76 21.67 -3.01
N VAL A 64 -11.09 21.12 -1.83
CA VAL A 64 -10.18 20.32 -0.99
C VAL A 64 -10.76 18.93 -0.83
N SER A 65 -9.98 17.90 -1.13
CA SER A 65 -10.35 16.50 -0.89
C SER A 65 -9.55 15.89 0.25
N VAL A 66 -10.23 15.03 0.99
CA VAL A 66 -9.59 14.05 1.86
C VAL A 66 -9.39 12.75 1.08
N ILE A 67 -8.28 12.08 1.35
CA ILE A 67 -7.93 10.78 0.78
C ILE A 67 -7.65 9.85 1.95
N ASN A 68 -8.30 8.69 2.00
CA ASN A 68 -8.05 7.72 3.05
C ASN A 68 -8.20 6.29 2.55
N GLY A 69 -7.47 5.37 3.17
CA GLY A 69 -7.62 3.96 2.88
C GLY A 69 -6.49 3.13 3.45
N LYS A 70 -6.39 1.90 2.94
CA LYS A 70 -5.51 0.87 3.48
C LYS A 70 -4.58 0.35 2.41
N GLY A 71 -3.46 -0.19 2.83
CA GLY A 71 -2.45 -0.72 1.93
C GLY A 71 -1.58 -1.78 2.58
N ILE A 72 -0.63 -2.24 1.79
CA ILE A 72 0.38 -3.22 2.16
C ILE A 72 1.75 -2.57 1.99
N PHE A 73 2.62 -2.76 2.97
CA PHE A 73 4.00 -2.33 2.94
C PHE A 73 4.94 -3.53 3.01
N VAL A 74 5.96 -3.55 2.14
CA VAL A 74 7.07 -4.50 2.23
C VAL A 74 8.39 -3.77 2.04
N ALA A 75 9.42 -4.21 2.76
CA ALA A 75 10.76 -3.63 2.70
C ALA A 75 11.80 -4.70 2.41
N LYS A 76 12.92 -4.30 1.80
CA LYS A 76 14.12 -5.12 1.74
C LYS A 76 14.80 -5.06 3.10
N ASN A 77 14.91 -6.20 3.76
CA ASN A 77 15.58 -6.34 5.05
C ASN A 77 17.11 -6.30 4.92
N ASP A 78 17.80 -6.37 6.04
CA ASP A 78 19.26 -6.25 6.11
C ASP A 78 19.97 -7.42 5.41
N ASP A 79 19.31 -8.58 5.34
CA ASP A 79 19.75 -9.77 4.57
C ASP A 79 19.46 -9.66 3.07
N GLY A 80 18.88 -8.55 2.60
CA GLY A 80 18.51 -8.34 1.21
C GLY A 80 17.25 -9.09 0.75
N GLN A 81 16.51 -9.69 1.69
CA GLN A 81 15.24 -10.37 1.44
C GLN A 81 14.08 -9.38 1.52
N ILE A 82 12.98 -9.65 0.80
CA ILE A 82 11.76 -8.89 0.99
C ILE A 82 11.07 -9.38 2.26
N SER A 83 10.71 -8.46 3.15
CA SER A 83 10.02 -8.71 4.41
C SER A 83 8.65 -9.34 4.20
N SER A 84 8.05 -9.81 5.29
CA SER A 84 6.64 -10.15 5.29
C SER A 84 5.82 -8.85 5.26
N PRO A 85 4.58 -8.87 4.72
CA PRO A 85 3.79 -7.66 4.55
C PRO A 85 3.35 -7.06 5.89
N PHE A 86 3.44 -5.74 5.98
CA PHE A 86 2.77 -4.97 7.01
C PHE A 86 1.50 -4.36 6.44
N PHE A 87 0.44 -4.31 7.22
CA PHE A 87 -0.74 -3.54 6.85
C PHE A 87 -0.53 -2.10 7.26
N VAL A 88 -0.90 -1.17 6.38
CA VAL A 88 -0.71 0.27 6.59
C VAL A 88 -2.00 1.03 6.33
N ASP A 89 -2.24 2.05 7.14
CA ASP A 89 -3.28 3.04 6.90
C ASP A 89 -2.67 4.27 6.24
N PHE A 90 -3.44 4.89 5.35
CA PHE A 90 -3.10 6.15 4.71
C PHE A 90 -4.22 7.15 4.94
N SER A 91 -3.84 8.39 5.23
CA SER A 91 -4.76 9.53 5.27
C SER A 91 -4.05 10.75 4.74
N GLY A 92 -4.68 11.53 3.89
CA GLY A 92 -4.08 12.73 3.34
C GLY A 92 -5.08 13.72 2.80
N ILE A 93 -4.56 14.85 2.35
CA ILE A 93 -5.34 15.92 1.75
C ILE A 93 -4.78 16.28 0.37
N GLU A 94 -5.68 16.73 -0.50
CA GLU A 94 -5.38 17.19 -1.85
C GLU A 94 -6.10 18.53 -2.08
N LEU A 95 -5.39 19.53 -2.60
CA LEU A 95 -6.01 20.80 -3.03
C LEU A 95 -6.25 20.78 -4.54
N GLY A 96 -7.32 21.42 -4.98
CA GLY A 96 -7.70 21.52 -6.39
C GLY A 96 -8.55 20.36 -6.90
N ALA A 97 -9.10 19.54 -5.99
CA ALA A 97 -9.96 18.43 -6.37
C ALA A 97 -11.30 18.93 -6.94
N THR A 98 -11.70 18.34 -8.07
CA THR A 98 -13.04 18.49 -8.64
C THR A 98 -14.09 17.84 -7.74
N LEU A 99 -15.34 18.33 -7.80
CA LEU A 99 -16.44 17.81 -7.02
C LEU A 99 -16.69 16.34 -7.36
N GLY A 100 -16.59 15.44 -6.38
CA GLY A 100 -16.92 14.03 -6.60
C GLY A 100 -16.39 13.07 -5.54
N LEU A 101 -16.78 11.81 -5.71
CA LEU A 101 -16.18 10.66 -5.04
C LEU A 101 -15.43 9.84 -6.09
N SER A 102 -14.16 9.58 -5.84
CA SER A 102 -13.33 8.73 -6.69
C SER A 102 -12.51 7.76 -5.86
N SER A 103 -11.89 6.80 -6.55
CA SER A 103 -11.00 5.81 -5.95
C SER A 103 -9.70 5.76 -6.72
N VAL A 104 -8.59 5.78 -5.99
CA VAL A 104 -7.24 5.78 -6.58
C VAL A 104 -6.39 4.66 -5.98
N ASP A 105 -5.57 4.04 -6.82
CA ASP A 105 -4.50 3.17 -6.36
C ASP A 105 -3.22 4.00 -6.25
N LEU A 106 -2.49 3.85 -5.14
CA LEU A 106 -1.29 4.63 -4.85
C LEU A 106 -0.13 3.69 -4.51
N ILE A 107 0.96 3.82 -5.25
CA ILE A 107 2.23 3.14 -4.98
C ILE A 107 3.24 4.19 -4.50
N ILE A 108 3.90 3.93 -3.38
CA ILE A 108 5.02 4.74 -2.89
C ILE A 108 6.25 3.83 -2.84
N VAL A 109 7.27 4.19 -3.61
CA VAL A 109 8.56 3.50 -3.70
C VAL A 109 9.58 4.27 -2.90
N TYR A 110 10.20 3.62 -1.91
CA TYR A 110 11.26 4.21 -1.10
C TYR A 110 12.61 3.74 -1.63
N LYS A 111 13.53 4.68 -1.85
CA LYS A 111 14.87 4.40 -2.37
C LYS A 111 15.87 4.10 -1.26
N ASN A 112 15.64 4.60 -0.05
CA ASN A 112 16.53 4.44 1.10
C ASN A 112 15.78 3.86 2.32
N SER A 113 16.45 3.01 3.10
CA SER A 113 15.90 2.40 4.32
C SER A 113 15.59 3.41 5.43
N ARG A 114 16.39 4.47 5.53
CA ARG A 114 16.17 5.57 6.47
C ARG A 114 14.81 6.26 6.26
N SER A 115 14.32 6.25 5.02
CA SER A 115 13.12 6.97 4.60
C SER A 115 11.82 6.34 5.11
N TYR A 116 11.83 5.05 5.45
CA TYR A 116 10.63 4.34 5.89
C TYR A 116 10.68 3.86 7.35
N HIS A 117 11.84 3.88 8.01
CA HIS A 117 11.95 3.41 9.41
C HIS A 117 10.99 4.18 10.35
N LYS A 118 10.77 5.48 10.09
CA LYS A 118 9.84 6.33 10.84
C LYS A 118 8.37 5.93 10.75
N ILE A 119 7.99 5.09 9.78
CA ILE A 119 6.61 4.54 9.66
C ILE A 119 6.28 3.67 10.88
N PHE A 120 7.30 3.05 11.47
CA PHE A 120 7.17 2.14 12.61
C PHE A 120 7.22 2.87 13.96
N GLU A 121 7.75 4.10 14.01
CA GLU A 121 7.92 4.92 15.22
C GLU A 121 6.65 5.73 15.61
N ASN A 122 5.48 5.40 15.03
CA ASN A 122 4.19 6.11 15.02
C ASN A 122 4.13 7.37 14.12
N ASN A 123 3.05 7.43 13.31
CA ASN A 123 2.55 8.63 12.61
C ASN A 123 3.55 9.31 11.66
N TYR A 124 4.11 8.55 10.72
CA TYR A 124 4.98 9.11 9.68
C TYR A 124 4.21 10.04 8.76
N ARG A 125 4.75 11.23 8.52
CA ARG A 125 4.16 12.26 7.66
C ARG A 125 4.96 12.40 6.38
N ILE A 126 4.29 12.31 5.23
CA ILE A 126 4.89 12.51 3.91
C ILE A 126 4.15 13.65 3.22
N SER A 127 4.89 14.60 2.68
CA SER A 127 4.36 15.62 1.77
C SER A 127 4.73 15.25 0.34
N LEU A 128 3.73 15.11 -0.53
CA LEU A 128 3.91 14.74 -1.94
C LEU A 128 3.73 15.95 -2.89
N SER A 129 3.54 17.17 -2.36
CA SER A 129 3.09 18.34 -3.15
C SER A 129 4.15 18.95 -4.06
N THR A 130 5.41 18.98 -3.62
CA THR A 130 6.41 19.89 -4.22
C THR A 130 7.02 19.38 -5.52
N GLN A 131 6.81 18.11 -5.88
CA GLN A 131 7.49 17.44 -6.99
C GLN A 131 6.52 16.64 -7.89
N ALA A 132 5.22 16.90 -7.79
CA ALA A 132 4.19 16.17 -8.52
C ALA A 132 4.14 16.56 -10.01
N THR A 133 4.31 15.59 -10.92
CA THR A 133 4.16 15.70 -12.38
C THR A 133 3.05 14.76 -12.86
N MET A 134 2.12 15.28 -13.65
CA MET A 134 1.11 14.47 -14.35
C MET A 134 1.74 13.79 -15.57
N ILE A 135 1.54 12.47 -15.71
CA ILE A 135 1.93 11.68 -16.87
C ILE A 135 0.68 11.08 -17.49
N ASN A 136 0.34 11.45 -18.72
CA ASN A 136 -0.74 10.80 -19.46
C ASN A 136 -0.25 9.43 -19.97
N ASN A 137 -0.85 8.35 -19.50
CA ASN A 137 -0.63 6.99 -19.98
C ASN A 137 -1.93 6.41 -20.57
N ALA A 138 -1.84 5.22 -21.16
CA ALA A 138 -3.00 4.54 -21.77
C ALA A 138 -4.12 4.21 -20.76
N SER A 139 -3.82 4.22 -19.46
CA SER A 139 -4.71 3.86 -18.35
C SER A 139 -5.48 5.04 -17.75
N GLY A 140 -5.33 6.25 -18.31
CA GLY A 140 -5.82 7.49 -17.69
C GLY A 140 -4.75 8.06 -16.75
N GLY A 141 -4.39 9.33 -16.96
CA GLY A 141 -3.15 9.93 -16.46
C GLY A 141 -2.81 9.65 -14.99
N ALA A 142 -1.53 9.41 -14.72
CA ALA A 142 -0.98 9.16 -13.40
C ALA A 142 -0.32 10.41 -12.82
N ILE A 143 -0.36 10.56 -11.49
CA ILE A 143 0.46 11.54 -10.79
C ILE A 143 1.72 10.87 -10.32
N THR A 144 2.85 11.48 -10.62
CA THR A 144 4.16 11.03 -10.18
C THR A 144 4.82 12.09 -9.31
N THR A 145 5.52 11.71 -8.25
CA THR A 145 6.39 12.64 -7.51
C THR A 145 7.76 12.01 -7.37
N ASN A 146 8.84 12.73 -7.62
CA ASN A 146 10.19 12.18 -7.55
C ASN A 146 11.05 12.98 -6.57
N ALA A 147 11.03 12.56 -5.31
CA ALA A 147 11.94 13.03 -4.30
C ALA A 147 13.25 12.21 -4.30
N PRO A 148 14.34 12.76 -3.73
CA PRO A 148 15.59 12.01 -3.58
C PRO A 148 15.39 10.69 -2.80
N GLU A 149 14.48 10.67 -1.84
CA GLU A 149 14.26 9.55 -0.93
C GLU A 149 13.12 8.60 -1.32
N PHE A 150 12.14 9.09 -2.07
CA PHE A 150 10.98 8.30 -2.49
C PHE A 150 10.39 8.81 -3.81
N PHE A 151 9.64 7.94 -4.46
CA PHE A 151 8.78 8.27 -5.57
C PHE A 151 7.37 7.78 -5.27
N ALA A 152 6.34 8.49 -5.74
CA ALA A 152 4.97 7.99 -5.66
C ALA A 152 4.29 8.02 -7.03
N TYR A 153 3.44 7.04 -7.28
CA TYR A 153 2.62 6.88 -8.48
C TYR A 153 1.17 6.66 -8.05
N ALA A 154 0.29 7.57 -8.43
CA ALA A 154 -1.15 7.42 -8.24
C ALA A 154 -1.83 7.22 -9.59
N ARG A 155 -2.72 6.25 -9.68
CA ARG A 155 -3.60 6.04 -10.85
C ARG A 155 -5.04 5.88 -10.41
N GLU A 156 -5.96 6.08 -11.35
CA GLU A 156 -7.36 5.74 -11.13
C GLU A 156 -7.50 4.24 -10.87
N SER A 157 -8.24 3.88 -9.82
CA SER A 157 -8.43 2.46 -9.47
C SER A 157 -9.36 1.80 -10.49
N SER A 158 -9.17 0.52 -10.79
CA SER A 158 -10.07 -0.22 -11.69
C SER A 158 -11.52 -0.28 -11.17
N ASN A 159 -11.72 -0.04 -9.88
CA ASN A 159 -13.04 0.01 -9.25
C ASN A 159 -13.60 1.43 -9.14
N SER A 160 -12.94 2.43 -9.73
CA SER A 160 -13.40 3.81 -9.73
C SER A 160 -14.76 3.91 -10.43
N ARG A 161 -15.57 4.87 -9.96
CA ARG A 161 -16.85 5.24 -10.59
C ARG A 161 -16.85 6.68 -11.09
N GLY A 162 -15.68 7.33 -11.17
CA GLY A 162 -15.58 8.75 -11.49
C GLY A 162 -14.18 9.12 -12.00
N ILE A 163 -14.15 10.10 -12.92
CA ILE A 163 -12.95 10.55 -13.64
C ILE A 163 -12.06 11.38 -12.71
N TYR A 164 -10.80 10.97 -12.53
CA TYR A 164 -9.82 11.74 -11.76
C TYR A 164 -9.04 12.72 -12.65
N LEU A 165 -9.15 14.03 -12.35
CA LEU A 165 -8.35 15.10 -12.95
C LEU A 165 -7.41 15.64 -11.86
N GLY A 166 -6.11 15.38 -12.00
CA GLY A 166 -5.16 15.43 -10.89
C GLY A 166 -4.67 16.82 -10.46
N VAL A 167 -4.46 16.99 -9.16
CA VAL A 167 -3.52 17.95 -8.54
C VAL A 167 -2.93 17.31 -7.27
N GLY A 168 -1.66 17.55 -6.94
CA GLY A 168 -0.88 16.67 -6.05
C GLY A 168 -1.38 16.49 -4.59
N ILE A 169 -1.09 15.32 -4.02
CA ILE A 169 -1.30 15.00 -2.59
C ILE A 169 -0.37 15.88 -1.75
N GLN A 170 -0.88 16.66 -0.81
CA GLN A 170 -0.07 17.69 -0.14
C GLN A 170 0.44 17.30 1.24
N ILE A 171 -0.42 16.68 2.04
CA ILE A 171 -0.05 16.23 3.36
C ILE A 171 -0.67 14.86 3.50
N SER A 172 0.16 13.89 3.86
CA SER A 172 -0.30 12.54 4.14
C SER A 172 0.36 11.98 5.38
N HIS A 173 -0.35 11.06 6.01
CA HIS A 173 0.04 10.28 7.16
C HIS A 173 -0.03 8.82 6.78
N MET A 174 1.01 8.10 7.17
CA MET A 174 1.08 6.66 7.05
C MET A 174 1.45 6.06 8.40
N GLY A 175 0.80 4.97 8.76
CA GLY A 175 1.10 4.23 9.98
C GLY A 175 0.75 2.75 9.82
N ILE A 176 1.38 1.92 10.64
CA ILE A 176 1.09 0.49 10.68
C ILE A 176 -0.32 0.27 11.23
N ASN A 177 -1.16 -0.43 10.46
CA ASN A 177 -2.42 -0.97 10.92
C ASN A 177 -2.15 -2.25 11.72
N ARG A 178 -1.97 -2.09 13.04
CA ARG A 178 -1.70 -3.23 13.93
C ARG A 178 -2.82 -4.27 13.92
N GLN A 179 -4.08 -3.84 13.87
CA GLN A 179 -5.22 -4.76 13.90
C GLN A 179 -5.23 -5.65 12.66
N ASP A 180 -5.15 -5.07 11.46
CA ASP A 180 -5.14 -5.85 10.22
C ASP A 180 -3.89 -6.75 10.13
N THR A 181 -2.76 -6.30 10.68
CA THR A 181 -1.54 -7.10 10.75
C THR A 181 -1.70 -8.32 11.67
N ILE A 182 -2.30 -8.14 12.85
CA ILE A 182 -2.63 -9.24 13.77
C ILE A 182 -3.62 -10.20 13.13
N ASP A 183 -4.68 -9.68 12.50
CA ASP A 183 -5.70 -10.47 11.83
C ASP A 183 -5.12 -11.32 10.68
N TYR A 184 -4.09 -10.81 9.99
CA TYR A 184 -3.44 -11.53 8.89
C TYR A 184 -2.55 -12.68 9.36
N TYR A 185 -1.84 -12.47 10.47
CA TYR A 185 -0.88 -13.44 10.99
C TYR A 185 -1.45 -14.36 12.07
N ASP A 186 -2.67 -14.07 12.55
CA ASP A 186 -3.33 -14.71 13.69
C ASP A 186 -2.43 -14.74 14.94
N ARG A 187 -1.58 -13.72 15.07
CA ARG A 187 -0.61 -13.56 16.16
C ARG A 187 -0.09 -12.13 16.22
N ILE A 188 0.26 -11.70 17.42
CA ILE A 188 1.03 -10.48 17.65
C ILE A 188 2.51 -10.78 17.37
N TYR A 189 3.06 -10.08 16.39
CA TYR A 189 4.49 -10.04 16.11
C TYR A 189 5.00 -8.62 16.30
N ASP A 190 6.22 -8.50 16.78
CA ASP A 190 6.92 -7.22 16.78
C ASP A 190 7.35 -6.84 15.35
N TYR A 191 7.75 -5.59 15.16
CA TYR A 191 8.18 -5.10 13.86
C TYR A 191 9.32 -5.94 13.29
N GLU A 192 10.33 -6.21 14.11
CA GLU A 192 11.55 -6.95 13.76
C GLU A 192 11.22 -8.37 13.31
N ASP A 193 10.23 -9.01 13.91
CA ASP A 193 9.80 -10.36 13.53
C ASP A 193 9.21 -10.39 12.11
N ILE A 194 8.28 -9.47 11.81
CA ILE A 194 7.67 -9.39 10.49
C ILE A 194 8.70 -8.94 9.45
N TYR A 195 9.56 -7.98 9.82
CA TYR A 195 10.64 -7.47 8.98
C TYR A 195 11.63 -8.57 8.59
N ASN A 196 11.93 -9.48 9.52
CA ASN A 196 12.85 -10.60 9.35
C ASN A 196 12.16 -11.93 8.97
N ASN A 197 10.91 -11.88 8.50
CA ASN A 197 10.20 -13.05 7.98
C ASN A 197 9.96 -14.18 9.00
N SER A 198 9.86 -13.87 10.30
CA SER A 198 9.45 -14.82 11.34
C SER A 198 8.04 -15.41 11.10
N PRO A 199 7.02 -14.65 10.61
CA PRO A 199 5.69 -15.21 10.38
C PRO A 199 5.66 -16.26 9.27
N LYS A 200 4.73 -17.22 9.40
CA LYS A 200 4.50 -18.23 8.35
C LYS A 200 3.94 -17.54 7.08
N ALA A 201 4.73 -17.54 6.01
CA ALA A 201 4.32 -16.93 4.75
C ALA A 201 3.14 -17.67 4.08
N SER A 202 2.04 -16.95 3.82
CA SER A 202 0.91 -17.44 3.03
C SER A 202 1.28 -17.54 1.56
N LYS A 203 0.43 -18.21 0.74
CA LYS A 203 0.61 -18.24 -0.72
C LYS A 203 0.71 -16.83 -1.31
N TYR A 204 -0.07 -15.90 -0.77
CA TYR A 204 -0.08 -14.50 -1.22
C TYR A 204 1.14 -13.74 -0.71
N THR A 205 1.58 -13.97 0.53
CA THR A 205 2.85 -13.42 1.05
C THR A 205 4.01 -13.77 0.10
N LYS A 206 4.17 -15.05 -0.21
CA LYS A 206 5.25 -15.53 -1.08
C LYS A 206 5.17 -14.91 -2.46
N LYS A 207 3.96 -14.77 -3.01
CA LYS A 207 3.78 -14.18 -4.34
C LYS A 207 4.13 -12.68 -4.36
N LEU A 208 3.72 -11.94 -3.34
CA LEU A 208 4.08 -10.53 -3.20
C LEU A 208 5.60 -10.35 -3.05
N GLN A 209 6.23 -11.15 -2.18
CA GLN A 209 7.68 -11.14 -1.98
C GLN A 209 8.42 -11.48 -3.27
N GLU A 210 7.97 -12.50 -4.02
CA GLU A 210 8.55 -12.86 -5.30
C GLU A 210 8.47 -11.69 -6.29
N LEU A 211 7.30 -11.09 -6.44
CA LEU A 211 7.07 -9.97 -7.35
C LEU A 211 7.94 -8.77 -6.99
N ALA A 212 7.92 -8.33 -5.73
CA ALA A 212 8.75 -7.22 -5.26
C ALA A 212 10.24 -7.53 -5.42
N ARG A 213 10.68 -8.74 -5.08
CA ARG A 213 12.09 -9.16 -5.21
C ARG A 213 12.56 -9.13 -6.66
N GLN A 214 11.71 -9.54 -7.61
CA GLN A 214 12.04 -9.49 -9.04
C GLN A 214 12.15 -8.05 -9.54
N SER A 215 11.29 -7.15 -9.05
CA SER A 215 11.29 -5.75 -9.48
C SER A 215 12.34 -4.87 -8.81
N PHE A 216 12.75 -5.20 -7.58
CA PHE A 216 13.76 -4.44 -6.84
C PHE A 216 15.17 -4.71 -7.36
N LYS A 217 15.38 -5.90 -7.93
CA LYS A 217 16.62 -6.28 -8.59
C LYS A 217 16.65 -5.67 -9.99
N GLY A 218 17.55 -4.72 -10.17
CA GLY A 218 17.90 -4.19 -11.50
C GLY A 218 19.03 -4.93 -12.17
#